data_AF-A0A7R9VNJ5-F1
#
_entry.id   AF-A0A7R9VNJ5-F1
#
_cell.length_a   1.000
_cell.length_b   1.000
_cell.length_c   1.000
_cell.angle_alpha   90.00
_cell.angle_beta   90.00
_cell.angle_gamma   90.00
#
_symmetry.space_group_name_H-M   'P 1'
#
loop_
_entity.id
_entity.type
_entity.pdbx_description
1 polymer ?
#
loop_
_entity_poly.entity_id
_entity_poly.type
_entity_poly.pdbx_seq_one_letter_code
_entity_poly.pdbx_strand_id
1 'polypeptide(L)'
;MLKHSAVIAAVSNCYSIVRAYNVGLSESDALLSYLPLAHIFDRVFEEFFLYLGGSIGYWQGDVTKLLDDIAALKPSIFIGVPRVFDRIYARIMGQVNSASVVKRSLFNLGLWTKLYFMRQGWKHGQASPFFDMLVFSKVAARLGGKVKIVISGGAPLSAHVEEFLRVAMCCPVVQGYGLTETCAASFIAVPDEIGHSATVGPPTPCTEFRLESVPEMDYDALDPDRPAGEILIRGPSNFCGYYKDQKKTDEDVEEDGWFHSGDIAVFTPEGGVKIVDRKKNIFKLSQGEYVAVEKVEGVYKKNLLVEQVWVYGNSQEAYLVAVCVPTEEAAKEWASKNGRSGGSLEELCGVKGFVDHMLASLQAAGKAEKVKGFEMIKALHLEAEPFSAENDLMTPTFKLKRPQLAKRYKKQIDDMYKELNRK
;
A
#
# COMPACT_ATOMS: atom_id res chain seq x y z
N MET A 1 -5.41 5.00 23.24
CA MET A 1 -6.75 5.48 23.63
C MET A 1 -7.03 6.75 22.88
N LEU A 2 -8.07 6.77 22.06
CA LEU A 2 -8.45 7.95 21.29
C LEU A 2 -9.48 8.77 22.07
N LYS A 3 -9.20 10.06 22.23
CA LYS A 3 -10.16 11.03 22.78
C LYS A 3 -11.20 11.39 21.72
N HIS A 4 -12.38 11.84 22.14
CA HIS A 4 -13.37 12.38 21.19
C HIS A 4 -12.80 13.57 20.41
N SER A 5 -12.02 14.43 21.07
CA SER A 5 -11.31 15.54 20.44
C SER A 5 -10.38 15.10 19.30
N ALA A 6 -9.77 13.91 19.40
CA ALA A 6 -8.90 13.38 18.37
C ALA A 6 -9.67 13.03 17.10
N VAL A 7 -10.83 12.40 17.26
CA VAL A 7 -11.74 12.09 16.13
C VAL A 7 -12.28 13.38 15.50
N ILE A 8 -12.68 14.35 16.31
CA ILE A 8 -13.15 15.66 15.80
C ILE A 8 -12.05 16.41 15.06
N ALA A 9 -10.80 16.37 15.54
CA ALA A 9 -9.65 16.95 14.83
C ALA A 9 -9.45 16.24 13.48
N ALA A 10 -9.47 14.91 13.45
CA ALA A 10 -9.33 14.15 12.20
C ALA A 10 -10.45 14.45 11.18
N VAL A 11 -11.71 14.56 11.62
CA VAL A 11 -12.85 14.96 10.78
C VAL A 11 -12.69 16.40 10.28
N SER A 12 -12.21 17.31 11.14
CA SER A 12 -11.92 18.70 10.77
C SER A 12 -10.81 18.80 9.71
N ASN A 13 -9.81 17.91 9.77
CA ASN A 13 -8.76 17.80 8.77
C ASN A 13 -9.33 17.36 7.42
N CYS A 14 -10.15 16.29 7.40
CA CYS A 14 -10.83 15.84 6.19
C CYS A 14 -11.65 16.97 5.54
N TYR A 15 -12.46 17.67 6.34
CA TYR A 15 -13.25 18.80 5.86
C TYR A 15 -12.39 19.93 5.28
N SER A 16 -11.33 20.32 5.99
CA SER A 16 -10.43 21.39 5.57
C SER A 16 -9.72 21.08 4.26
N ILE A 17 -9.24 19.84 4.10
CA ILE A 17 -8.56 19.38 2.87
C ILE A 17 -9.52 19.37 1.68
N VAL A 18 -10.72 18.80 1.86
CA VAL A 18 -11.76 18.74 0.82
C VAL A 18 -12.15 20.14 0.34
N ARG A 19 -12.25 21.11 1.25
CA ARG A 19 -12.51 22.51 0.93
C ARG A 19 -11.32 23.18 0.24
N ALA A 20 -10.11 23.03 0.79
CA ALA A 20 -8.90 23.68 0.27
C ALA A 20 -8.60 23.28 -1.18
N TYR A 21 -8.83 22.01 -1.54
CA TYR A 21 -8.58 21.49 -2.89
C TYR A 21 -9.84 21.38 -3.76
N ASN A 22 -10.96 21.97 -3.32
CA ASN A 22 -12.22 22.01 -4.05
C ASN A 22 -12.66 20.65 -4.61
N VAL A 23 -12.55 19.59 -3.81
CA VAL A 23 -12.99 18.23 -4.19
C VAL A 23 -14.51 18.19 -4.42
N GLY A 24 -15.24 19.14 -3.82
CA GLY A 24 -16.66 19.37 -4.11
C GLY A 24 -17.59 18.34 -3.47
N LEU A 25 -17.29 17.88 -2.24
CA LEU A 25 -18.19 17.01 -1.48
C LEU A 25 -19.34 17.79 -0.82
N SER A 26 -20.53 17.20 -0.82
CA SER A 26 -21.76 17.73 -0.20
C SER A 26 -22.63 16.62 0.39
N GLU A 27 -23.77 16.99 0.96
CA GLU A 27 -24.80 16.08 1.48
C GLU A 27 -25.37 15.08 0.45
N SER A 28 -25.19 15.36 -0.85
CA SER A 28 -25.63 14.48 -1.95
C SER A 28 -24.66 13.33 -2.26
N ASP A 29 -23.52 13.30 -1.58
CA ASP A 29 -22.46 12.34 -1.83
C ASP A 29 -22.57 11.08 -0.96
N ALA A 30 -21.93 10.01 -1.43
CA ALA A 30 -21.94 8.71 -0.75
C ALA A 30 -20.52 8.19 -0.50
N LEU A 31 -20.32 7.61 0.69
CA LEU A 31 -19.16 6.79 1.06
C LEU A 31 -19.55 5.32 0.99
N LEU A 32 -18.68 4.48 0.41
CA LEU A 32 -18.77 3.03 0.56
C LEU A 32 -17.96 2.60 1.79
N SER A 33 -18.64 2.19 2.86
CA SER A 33 -18.04 1.57 4.03
C SER A 33 -17.89 0.06 3.79
N TYR A 34 -16.64 -0.38 3.67
CA TYR A 34 -16.29 -1.78 3.41
C TYR A 34 -15.05 -2.24 4.18
N LEU A 35 -14.34 -1.31 4.82
CA LEU A 35 -13.27 -1.66 5.74
C LEU A 35 -13.89 -1.91 7.13
N PRO A 36 -13.27 -2.73 7.98
CA PRO A 36 -13.83 -2.97 9.30
C PRO A 36 -13.87 -1.68 10.13
N LEU A 37 -15.01 -1.39 10.78
CA LEU A 37 -15.17 -0.25 11.70
C LEU A 37 -14.21 -0.28 12.92
N ALA A 38 -13.65 -1.45 13.23
CA ALA A 38 -12.57 -1.58 14.20
C ALA A 38 -11.27 -0.89 13.76
N HIS A 39 -11.13 -0.57 12.47
CA HIS A 39 -10.00 0.15 11.92
C HIS A 39 -10.31 1.64 11.80
N ILE A 40 -9.40 2.48 12.30
CA ILE A 40 -9.62 3.92 12.41
C ILE A 40 -9.87 4.62 11.06
N PHE A 41 -9.34 4.06 9.97
CA PHE A 41 -9.44 4.66 8.65
C PHE A 41 -10.89 4.78 8.17
N ASP A 42 -11.68 3.70 8.18
CA ASP A 42 -13.10 3.80 7.79
C ASP A 42 -13.89 4.59 8.81
N ARG A 43 -13.60 4.39 10.10
CA ARG A 43 -14.31 5.08 11.18
C ARG A 43 -14.27 6.60 11.02
N VAL A 44 -13.11 7.18 10.72
CA VAL A 44 -12.98 8.64 10.52
C VAL A 44 -13.75 9.10 9.28
N PHE A 45 -13.77 8.32 8.20
CA PHE A 45 -14.51 8.70 6.99
C PHE A 45 -16.03 8.55 7.16
N GLU A 46 -16.51 7.57 7.91
CA GLU A 46 -17.93 7.51 8.30
C GLU A 46 -18.33 8.73 9.13
N GLU A 47 -17.56 9.07 10.17
CA GLU A 47 -17.82 10.26 11.00
C GLU A 47 -17.76 11.56 10.16
N PHE A 48 -16.85 11.63 9.18
CA PHE A 48 -16.80 12.74 8.24
C PHE A 48 -18.05 12.82 7.35
N PHE A 49 -18.58 11.70 6.86
CA PHE A 49 -19.81 11.68 6.07
C PHE A 49 -21.05 11.98 6.91
N LEU A 50 -21.08 11.57 8.18
CA LEU A 50 -22.10 11.99 9.14
C LEU A 50 -22.06 13.51 9.37
N TYR A 51 -20.86 14.08 9.53
CA TYR A 51 -20.68 15.53 9.65
C TYR A 51 -21.10 16.30 8.38
N LEU A 52 -20.78 15.77 7.19
CA LEU A 52 -21.19 16.36 5.91
C LEU A 52 -22.70 16.26 5.65
N GLY A 53 -23.42 15.38 6.35
CA GLY A 53 -24.80 15.03 6.03
C GLY A 53 -24.93 14.15 4.77
N GLY A 54 -23.85 13.47 4.38
CA GLY A 54 -23.83 12.53 3.26
C GLY A 54 -24.42 11.16 3.61
N SER A 55 -24.38 10.25 2.64
CA SER A 55 -24.86 8.88 2.80
C SER A 55 -23.71 7.89 2.96
N ILE A 56 -23.93 6.82 3.73
CA ILE A 56 -22.96 5.73 3.91
C ILE A 56 -23.63 4.45 3.43
N GLY A 57 -23.06 3.81 2.41
CA GLY A 57 -23.48 2.49 1.94
C GLY A 57 -22.58 1.41 2.51
N TYR A 58 -23.16 0.35 3.05
CA TYR A 58 -22.43 -0.78 3.58
C TYR A 58 -22.36 -1.90 2.54
N TRP A 59 -21.16 -2.43 2.34
CA TRP A 59 -20.91 -3.54 1.41
C TRP A 59 -21.54 -4.87 1.85
N GLN A 60 -21.57 -5.84 0.95
CA GLN A 60 -22.14 -7.17 1.20
C GLN A 60 -21.28 -8.10 2.09
N GLY A 61 -20.09 -7.66 2.50
CA GLY A 61 -19.14 -8.47 3.27
C GLY A 61 -18.26 -9.42 2.45
N ASP A 62 -18.34 -9.35 1.12
CA ASP A 62 -17.57 -10.20 0.20
C ASP A 62 -16.73 -9.33 -0.76
N VAL A 63 -15.39 -9.39 -0.62
CA VAL A 63 -14.46 -8.60 -1.42
C VAL A 63 -14.52 -8.94 -2.91
N THR A 64 -15.03 -10.13 -3.29
CA THR A 64 -15.19 -10.49 -4.70
C THR A 64 -16.32 -9.70 -5.38
N LYS A 65 -17.31 -9.27 -4.60
CA LYS A 65 -18.49 -8.49 -5.02
C LYS A 65 -18.32 -6.99 -4.83
N LEU A 66 -17.18 -6.53 -4.34
CA LEU A 66 -16.91 -5.12 -4.06
C LEU A 66 -17.17 -4.20 -5.28
N LEU A 67 -16.87 -4.65 -6.50
CA LEU A 67 -17.16 -3.85 -7.70
C LEU A 67 -18.66 -3.72 -8.00
N ASP A 68 -19.45 -4.74 -7.65
CA ASP A 68 -20.90 -4.71 -7.80
C ASP A 68 -21.51 -3.73 -6.79
N ASP A 69 -20.99 -3.73 -5.55
CA ASP A 69 -21.36 -2.75 -4.51
C ASP A 69 -21.01 -1.32 -4.91
N ILE A 70 -19.81 -1.09 -5.46
CA ILE A 70 -19.40 0.21 -6.01
C ILE A 70 -20.32 0.65 -7.15
N ALA A 71 -20.67 -0.26 -8.06
CA ALA A 71 -21.55 0.04 -9.19
C ALA A 71 -22.99 0.36 -8.76
N ALA A 72 -23.47 -0.29 -7.70
CA ALA A 72 -24.80 -0.06 -7.12
C ALA A 72 -24.87 1.27 -6.36
N LEU A 73 -23.92 1.52 -5.46
CA LEU A 73 -23.91 2.72 -4.60
C LEU A 73 -23.49 3.98 -5.37
N LYS A 74 -22.55 3.84 -6.32
CA LYS A 74 -21.91 4.96 -7.03
C LYS A 74 -21.30 5.98 -6.06
N PRO A 75 -20.31 5.57 -5.24
CA PRO A 75 -19.74 6.43 -4.22
C PRO A 75 -19.02 7.63 -4.83
N SER A 76 -18.96 8.72 -4.07
CA SER A 76 -18.29 9.96 -4.45
C SER A 76 -16.86 10.03 -3.90
N ILE A 77 -16.60 9.33 -2.80
CA ILE A 77 -15.26 9.08 -2.29
C ILE A 77 -15.01 7.58 -2.27
N PHE A 78 -13.83 7.16 -2.72
CA PHE A 78 -13.44 5.77 -2.63
C PHE A 78 -12.14 5.64 -1.84
N ILE A 79 -12.24 5.23 -0.59
CA ILE A 79 -11.09 4.97 0.27
C ILE A 79 -10.68 3.50 0.15
N GLY A 80 -9.41 3.19 0.33
CA GLY A 80 -8.99 1.80 0.30
C GLY A 80 -7.54 1.53 0.65
N VAL A 81 -7.22 0.25 0.65
CA VAL A 81 -5.86 -0.25 0.86
C VAL A 81 -5.23 -0.64 -0.48
N PRO A 82 -3.88 -0.62 -0.61
CA PRO A 82 -3.21 -0.92 -1.87
C PRO A 82 -3.66 -2.22 -2.55
N ARG A 83 -3.91 -3.29 -1.78
CA ARG A 83 -4.37 -4.58 -2.33
C ARG A 83 -5.66 -4.47 -3.15
N VAL A 84 -6.60 -3.61 -2.75
CA VAL A 84 -7.85 -3.39 -3.49
C VAL A 84 -7.55 -2.72 -4.83
N PHE A 85 -6.68 -1.71 -4.81
CA PHE A 85 -6.23 -0.97 -5.98
C PHE A 85 -5.41 -1.83 -6.95
N ASP A 86 -4.52 -2.69 -6.44
CA ASP A 86 -3.76 -3.67 -7.24
C ASP A 86 -4.69 -4.66 -7.94
N ARG A 87 -5.76 -5.11 -7.26
CA ARG A 87 -6.77 -5.98 -7.86
C ARG A 87 -7.56 -5.27 -8.96
N ILE A 88 -7.94 -4.01 -8.74
CA ILE A 88 -8.62 -3.18 -9.76
C ILE A 88 -7.70 -3.00 -10.97
N TYR A 89 -6.43 -2.67 -10.74
CA TYR A 89 -5.40 -2.55 -11.77
C TYR A 89 -5.28 -3.84 -12.59
N ALA A 90 -5.06 -4.99 -11.93
CA ALA A 90 -4.91 -6.29 -12.58
C ALA A 90 -6.14 -6.65 -13.41
N ARG A 91 -7.35 -6.41 -12.90
CA ARG A 91 -8.60 -6.68 -13.60
C ARG A 91 -8.76 -5.82 -14.85
N ILE A 92 -8.49 -4.50 -14.76
CA ILE A 92 -8.59 -3.61 -15.92
C ILE A 92 -7.53 -3.98 -16.96
N MET A 93 -6.28 -4.18 -16.55
CA MET A 93 -5.20 -4.55 -17.45
C MET A 93 -5.41 -5.92 -18.11
N GLY A 94 -5.96 -6.89 -17.38
CA GLY A 94 -6.38 -8.18 -17.95
C GLY A 94 -7.39 -8.00 -19.08
N GLN A 95 -8.41 -7.16 -18.88
CA GLN A 95 -9.40 -6.84 -19.92
C GLN A 95 -8.77 -6.13 -21.11
N VAL A 96 -7.90 -5.14 -20.88
CA VAL A 96 -7.18 -4.41 -21.94
C VAL A 96 -6.27 -5.34 -22.74
N ASN A 97 -5.58 -6.26 -22.08
CA ASN A 97 -4.68 -7.23 -22.73
C ASN A 97 -5.43 -8.27 -23.56
N SER A 98 -6.64 -8.66 -23.13
CA SER A 98 -7.54 -9.53 -23.89
C SER A 98 -8.28 -8.82 -25.05
N ALA A 99 -8.24 -7.48 -25.10
CA ALA A 99 -8.95 -6.72 -26.12
C ALA A 99 -8.23 -6.77 -27.47
N SER A 100 -8.93 -6.35 -28.53
CA SER A 100 -8.33 -6.25 -29.86
C SER A 100 -7.14 -5.28 -29.86
N VAL A 101 -6.17 -5.52 -30.74
CA VAL A 101 -4.94 -4.71 -30.86
C VAL A 101 -5.26 -3.23 -30.96
N VAL A 102 -6.30 -2.86 -31.72
CA VAL A 102 -6.75 -1.46 -31.87
C VAL A 102 -7.21 -0.87 -30.53
N LYS A 103 -8.05 -1.60 -29.77
CA LYS A 103 -8.55 -1.14 -28.46
C LYS A 103 -7.41 -1.01 -27.44
N ARG A 104 -6.50 -1.98 -27.43
CA ARG A 104 -5.33 -1.97 -26.56
C ARG A 104 -4.38 -0.81 -26.87
N SER A 105 -4.08 -0.57 -28.14
CA SER A 105 -3.25 0.56 -28.56
C SER A 105 -3.89 1.90 -28.23
N LEU A 106 -5.21 2.04 -28.43
CA LEU A 106 -5.94 3.25 -28.07
C LEU A 106 -5.90 3.52 -26.56
N PHE A 107 -6.08 2.48 -25.74
CA PHE A 107 -5.99 2.59 -24.28
C PHE A 107 -4.59 3.03 -23.83
N ASN A 108 -3.55 2.36 -24.34
CA ASN A 108 -2.16 2.66 -23.98
C ASN A 108 -1.73 4.05 -24.45
N LEU A 109 -2.18 4.49 -25.64
CA LEU A 109 -1.94 5.84 -26.13
C LEU A 109 -2.61 6.87 -25.22
N GLY A 110 -3.88 6.66 -24.86
CA GLY A 110 -4.60 7.55 -23.94
C GLY A 110 -3.94 7.63 -22.56
N LEU A 111 -3.45 6.50 -22.05
CA LEU A 111 -2.75 6.43 -20.76
C LEU A 111 -1.46 7.25 -20.81
N TRP A 112 -0.65 7.01 -21.83
CA TRP A 112 0.60 7.74 -22.05
C TRP A 112 0.35 9.24 -22.23
N THR A 113 -0.61 9.62 -23.06
CA THR A 113 -0.93 11.04 -23.32
C THR A 113 -1.40 11.75 -22.05
N LYS A 114 -2.31 11.15 -21.28
CA LYS A 114 -2.80 11.77 -20.04
C LYS A 114 -1.67 11.95 -19.03
N LEU A 115 -0.86 10.92 -18.81
CA LEU A 115 0.27 11.00 -17.88
C LEU A 115 1.30 12.04 -18.33
N TYR A 116 1.56 12.15 -19.63
CA TYR A 116 2.45 13.18 -20.17
C TYR A 116 1.98 14.58 -19.79
N PHE A 117 0.72 14.93 -20.05
CA PHE A 117 0.20 16.26 -19.71
C PHE A 117 0.11 16.48 -18.20
N MET A 118 -0.29 15.48 -17.41
CA MET A 118 -0.28 15.58 -15.95
C MET A 118 1.12 15.87 -15.41
N ARG A 119 2.17 15.22 -15.94
CA ARG A 119 3.57 15.49 -15.60
C ARG A 119 4.06 16.89 -16.00
N GLN A 120 3.37 17.55 -16.92
CA GLN A 120 3.59 18.96 -17.26
C GLN A 120 2.78 19.93 -16.37
N GLY A 121 2.12 19.43 -15.31
CA GLY A 121 1.33 20.23 -14.36
C GLY A 121 -0.12 20.47 -14.78
N TRP A 122 -0.64 19.74 -15.77
CA TRP A 122 -2.04 19.86 -16.17
C TRP A 122 -2.95 19.14 -15.17
N LYS A 123 -4.06 19.81 -14.79
CA LYS A 123 -5.09 19.22 -13.92
C LYS A 123 -5.77 18.04 -14.59
N HIS A 124 -6.32 17.14 -13.78
CA HIS A 124 -6.95 15.89 -14.23
C HIS A 124 -7.92 16.06 -15.41
N GLY A 125 -8.87 16.99 -15.30
CA GLY A 125 -9.90 17.20 -16.34
C GLY A 125 -9.39 17.84 -17.62
N GLN A 126 -8.18 18.41 -17.61
CA GLN A 126 -7.59 19.12 -18.75
C GLN A 126 -6.53 18.27 -19.48
N ALA A 127 -5.95 17.28 -18.79
CA ALA A 127 -4.81 16.52 -19.30
C ALA A 127 -5.13 15.69 -20.56
N SER A 128 -6.34 15.14 -20.70
CA SER A 128 -6.71 14.38 -21.92
C SER A 128 -8.24 14.23 -22.11
N PRO A 129 -9.00 15.32 -22.23
CA PRO A 129 -10.47 15.29 -22.25
C PRO A 129 -11.06 14.36 -23.34
N PHE A 130 -10.39 14.24 -24.49
CA PHE A 130 -10.80 13.32 -25.55
C PHE A 130 -10.70 11.84 -25.12
N PHE A 131 -9.59 11.43 -24.52
CA PHE A 131 -9.40 10.05 -24.06
C PHE A 131 -10.25 9.75 -22.82
N ASP A 132 -10.46 10.74 -21.96
CA ASP A 132 -11.38 10.64 -20.84
C ASP A 132 -12.79 10.32 -21.31
N MET A 133 -13.30 11.07 -22.29
CA MET A 133 -14.62 10.81 -22.86
C MET A 133 -14.70 9.46 -23.57
N LEU A 134 -13.71 9.11 -24.41
CA LEU A 134 -13.79 7.95 -25.30
C LEU A 134 -13.49 6.61 -24.60
N VAL A 135 -12.53 6.61 -23.67
CA VAL A 135 -11.94 5.41 -23.07
C VAL A 135 -12.20 5.36 -21.57
N PHE A 136 -11.70 6.34 -20.80
CA PHE A 136 -11.60 6.20 -19.35
C PHE A 136 -12.94 6.43 -18.63
N SER A 137 -13.86 7.23 -19.19
CA SER A 137 -15.23 7.39 -18.67
C SER A 137 -15.97 6.05 -18.55
N LYS A 138 -15.72 5.11 -19.45
CA LYS A 138 -16.31 3.76 -19.43
C LYS A 138 -15.71 2.91 -18.31
N VAL A 139 -14.43 3.12 -17.98
CA VAL A 139 -13.75 2.46 -16.87
C VAL A 139 -14.25 3.06 -15.55
N ALA A 140 -14.24 4.38 -15.42
CA ALA A 140 -14.76 5.11 -14.27
C ALA A 140 -16.24 4.78 -14.01
N ALA A 141 -17.08 4.64 -15.04
CA ALA A 141 -18.49 4.27 -14.89
C ALA A 141 -18.70 2.89 -14.25
N ARG A 142 -17.79 1.93 -14.50
CA ARG A 142 -17.82 0.62 -13.83
C ARG A 142 -17.38 0.70 -12.37
N LEU A 143 -16.67 1.77 -12.00
CA LEU A 143 -16.21 2.05 -10.66
C LEU A 143 -17.07 3.16 -10.01
N GLY A 144 -18.36 3.20 -10.37
CA GLY A 144 -19.38 4.06 -9.77
C GLY A 144 -19.67 5.35 -10.55
N GLY A 145 -18.73 5.83 -11.36
CA GLY A 145 -18.91 6.99 -12.26
C GLY A 145 -19.15 8.34 -11.58
N LYS A 146 -19.23 8.38 -10.25
CA LYS A 146 -19.39 9.59 -9.42
C LYS A 146 -18.18 9.87 -8.52
N VAL A 147 -17.15 9.03 -8.57
CA VAL A 147 -15.96 9.16 -7.73
C VAL A 147 -15.25 10.48 -8.03
N LYS A 148 -15.18 11.35 -7.04
CA LYS A 148 -14.52 12.66 -7.08
C LYS A 148 -13.08 12.57 -6.61
N ILE A 149 -12.78 11.65 -5.69
CA ILE A 149 -11.43 11.39 -5.19
C ILE A 149 -11.29 9.93 -4.71
N VAL A 150 -10.11 9.36 -4.93
CA VAL A 150 -9.69 8.07 -4.38
C VAL A 150 -8.58 8.31 -3.37
N ILE A 151 -8.65 7.65 -2.21
CA ILE A 151 -7.64 7.77 -1.16
C ILE A 151 -7.09 6.39 -0.82
N SER A 152 -5.80 6.18 -1.03
CA SER A 152 -5.10 4.98 -0.61
C SER A 152 -4.43 5.18 0.74
N GLY A 153 -4.63 4.25 1.67
CA GLY A 153 -4.06 4.32 3.00
C GLY A 153 -3.77 2.94 3.59
N GLY A 154 -3.14 2.92 4.75
CA GLY A 154 -2.80 1.70 5.49
C GLY A 154 -1.50 1.03 5.03
N ALA A 155 -1.12 1.12 3.76
CA ALA A 155 0.18 0.66 3.26
C ALA A 155 0.60 1.49 2.01
N PRO A 156 1.88 1.45 1.62
CA PRO A 156 2.36 2.14 0.42
C PRO A 156 1.73 1.56 -0.86
N LEU A 157 1.22 2.44 -1.74
CA LEU A 157 0.81 2.09 -3.10
C LEU A 157 1.94 2.42 -4.08
N SER A 158 2.18 1.55 -5.07
CA SER A 158 3.25 1.77 -6.04
C SER A 158 2.91 2.93 -7.00
N ALA A 159 3.93 3.71 -7.39
CA ALA A 159 3.78 4.86 -8.28
C ALA A 159 3.04 4.50 -9.58
N HIS A 160 3.41 3.37 -10.20
CA HIS A 160 2.81 2.92 -11.45
C HIS A 160 1.31 2.61 -11.30
N VAL A 161 0.90 1.98 -10.20
CA VAL A 161 -0.53 1.69 -9.95
C VAL A 161 -1.29 2.98 -9.62
N GLU A 162 -0.71 3.87 -8.82
CA GLU A 162 -1.30 5.17 -8.53
C GLU A 162 -1.51 6.01 -9.80
N GLU A 163 -0.45 6.18 -10.61
CA GLU A 163 -0.49 6.89 -11.89
C GLU A 163 -1.52 6.29 -12.85
N PHE A 164 -1.58 4.95 -12.93
CA PHE A 164 -2.60 4.28 -13.73
C PHE A 164 -4.02 4.63 -13.25
N LEU A 165 -4.28 4.55 -11.94
CA LEU A 165 -5.60 4.78 -11.38
C LEU A 165 -6.03 6.23 -11.54
N ARG A 166 -5.10 7.18 -11.36
CA ARG A 166 -5.29 8.61 -11.66
C ARG A 166 -5.88 8.78 -13.07
N VAL A 167 -5.32 8.08 -14.05
CA VAL A 167 -5.84 8.14 -15.41
C VAL A 167 -7.15 7.41 -15.58
N ALA A 168 -7.20 6.13 -15.18
CA ALA A 168 -8.33 5.23 -15.44
C ALA A 168 -9.63 5.63 -14.73
N MET A 169 -9.53 6.28 -13.56
CA MET A 169 -10.66 6.73 -12.75
C MET A 169 -11.18 8.12 -13.15
N CYS A 170 -10.42 8.87 -13.97
CA CYS A 170 -10.70 10.26 -14.28
C CYS A 170 -10.83 11.19 -13.05
N CYS A 171 -10.19 10.84 -11.93
CA CYS A 171 -10.20 11.64 -10.71
C CYS A 171 -8.83 11.59 -10.02
N PRO A 172 -8.54 12.52 -9.09
CA PRO A 172 -7.38 12.43 -8.23
C PRO A 172 -7.36 11.12 -7.45
N VAL A 173 -6.17 10.51 -7.37
CA VAL A 173 -5.86 9.37 -6.50
C VAL A 173 -4.70 9.81 -5.64
N VAL A 174 -4.89 9.83 -4.32
CA VAL A 174 -3.90 10.34 -3.38
C VAL A 174 -3.57 9.27 -2.34
N GLN A 175 -2.35 9.28 -1.81
CA GLN A 175 -2.01 8.44 -0.65
C GLN A 175 -2.05 9.26 0.63
N GLY A 176 -2.55 8.64 1.70
CA GLY A 176 -2.54 9.19 3.05
C GLY A 176 -1.74 8.31 3.99
N TYR A 177 -1.03 8.92 4.92
CA TYR A 177 -0.32 8.22 5.99
C TYR A 177 -0.82 8.64 7.37
N GLY A 178 -0.91 7.64 8.23
CA GLY A 178 -1.01 7.79 9.65
C GLY A 178 -1.38 6.46 10.31
N LEU A 179 -1.67 6.54 11.59
CA LEU A 179 -1.68 5.40 12.50
C LEU A 179 -2.97 5.39 13.34
N THR A 180 -3.18 4.32 14.09
CA THR A 180 -4.27 4.30 15.07
C THR A 180 -4.01 5.36 16.15
N GLU A 181 -2.75 5.51 16.51
CA GLU A 181 -2.21 6.47 17.47
C GLU A 181 -2.35 7.93 17.01
N THR A 182 -2.51 8.19 15.71
CA THR A 182 -2.69 9.56 15.17
C THR A 182 -4.10 9.81 14.60
N CYS A 183 -5.04 8.91 14.89
CA CYS A 183 -6.44 8.98 14.47
C CYS A 183 -6.63 9.11 12.94
N ALA A 184 -6.17 8.10 12.20
CA ALA A 184 -6.20 8.02 10.74
C ALA A 184 -5.10 8.84 10.05
N ALA A 185 -5.41 9.91 9.31
CA ALA A 185 -4.45 10.56 8.42
C ALA A 185 -3.74 11.77 9.08
N SER A 186 -2.43 11.65 9.26
CA SER A 186 -1.52 12.74 9.65
C SER A 186 -0.91 13.44 8.43
N PHE A 187 -0.83 12.76 7.29
CA PHE A 187 -0.33 13.29 6.01
C PHE A 187 -1.26 12.87 4.89
N ILE A 188 -1.43 13.73 3.88
CA ILE A 188 -2.14 13.37 2.65
C ILE A 188 -1.55 14.05 1.43
N ALA A 189 -1.36 13.27 0.36
CA ALA A 189 -0.97 13.79 -0.94
C ALA A 189 -2.00 14.78 -1.49
N VAL A 190 -1.50 15.82 -2.14
CA VAL A 190 -2.33 16.90 -2.68
C VAL A 190 -3.01 16.45 -3.98
N PRO A 191 -4.34 16.59 -4.11
CA PRO A 191 -5.05 16.34 -5.36
C PRO A 191 -4.49 17.19 -6.51
N ASP A 192 -4.48 16.64 -7.73
CA ASP A 192 -3.90 17.28 -8.93
C ASP A 192 -2.40 17.62 -8.85
N GLU A 193 -1.67 17.23 -7.79
CA GLU A 193 -0.22 17.34 -7.72
C GLU A 193 0.43 16.00 -8.08
N ILE A 194 1.08 15.93 -9.25
CA ILE A 194 1.73 14.71 -9.74
C ILE A 194 3.08 14.46 -9.03
N GLY A 195 3.73 15.53 -8.54
CA GLY A 195 4.95 15.44 -7.75
C GLY A 195 4.76 14.67 -6.45
N HIS A 196 3.52 14.54 -5.97
CA HIS A 196 3.17 13.74 -4.80
C HIS A 196 2.84 12.27 -5.11
N SER A 197 3.07 11.80 -6.34
CA SER A 197 2.90 10.38 -6.69
C SER A 197 3.86 9.50 -5.89
N ALA A 198 3.35 8.42 -5.29
CA ALA A 198 4.08 7.54 -4.38
C ALA A 198 4.71 8.25 -3.16
N THR A 199 4.12 9.38 -2.76
CA THR A 199 4.38 10.07 -1.49
C THR A 199 3.08 10.18 -0.70
N VAL A 200 3.18 10.58 0.56
CA VAL A 200 2.02 10.82 1.43
C VAL A 200 1.72 12.31 1.57
N GLY A 201 2.41 13.16 0.80
CA GLY A 201 2.19 14.60 0.77
C GLY A 201 2.62 15.35 2.02
N PRO A 202 2.13 16.60 2.17
CA PRO A 202 2.34 17.41 3.37
C PRO A 202 1.52 16.91 4.57
N PRO A 203 1.83 17.39 5.79
CA PRO A 203 1.00 17.14 6.96
C PRO A 203 -0.42 17.69 6.76
N THR A 204 -1.40 17.00 7.33
CA THR A 204 -2.78 17.49 7.39
C THR A 204 -2.88 18.69 8.32
N PRO A 205 -3.96 19.50 8.24
CA PRO A 205 -4.20 20.53 9.25
C PRO A 205 -4.13 19.97 10.67
N CYS A 206 -3.80 20.79 11.65
CA CYS A 206 -3.64 20.35 13.04
C CYS A 206 -2.53 19.30 13.29
N THR A 207 -1.69 18.96 12.32
CA THR A 207 -0.56 18.05 12.51
C THR A 207 0.75 18.83 12.54
N GLU A 208 1.47 18.72 13.65
CA GLU A 208 2.88 19.08 13.74
C GLU A 208 3.72 17.82 13.53
N PHE A 209 4.85 17.95 12.84
CA PHE A 209 5.77 16.84 12.66
C PHE A 209 7.23 17.30 12.70
N ARG A 210 8.12 16.40 13.09
CA ARG A 210 9.57 16.54 12.94
C ARG A 210 10.19 15.21 12.53
N LEU A 211 11.37 15.27 11.93
CA LEU A 211 12.20 14.09 11.73
C LEU A 211 13.22 14.02 12.86
N GLU A 212 13.41 12.82 13.40
CA GLU A 212 14.49 12.51 14.34
C GLU A 212 15.51 11.60 13.64
N SER A 213 16.80 11.95 13.70
CA SER A 213 17.86 11.14 13.10
C SER A 213 17.87 9.75 13.72
N VAL A 214 18.20 8.74 12.91
CA VAL A 214 18.34 7.35 13.33
C VAL A 214 19.74 6.88 12.93
N PRO A 215 20.79 7.26 13.68
CA PRO A 215 22.18 7.03 13.28
C PRO A 215 22.52 5.55 13.10
N GLU A 216 21.87 4.66 13.86
CA GLU A 216 22.04 3.23 13.73
C GLU A 216 21.60 2.70 12.36
N MET A 217 20.78 3.45 11.62
CA MET A 217 20.26 3.13 10.29
C MET A 217 20.79 4.07 9.19
N ASP A 218 21.77 4.93 9.49
CA ASP A 218 22.35 5.91 8.56
C ASP A 218 21.31 6.92 8.02
N TYR A 219 20.36 7.31 8.87
CA TYR A 219 19.41 8.38 8.57
C TYR A 219 19.71 9.63 9.39
N ASP A 220 19.96 10.74 8.70
CA ASP A 220 20.18 12.05 9.31
C ASP A 220 19.04 13.03 8.94
N ALA A 221 18.31 13.47 9.96
CA ALA A 221 17.23 14.42 9.82
C ALA A 221 17.72 15.83 9.45
N LEU A 222 19.02 16.10 9.62
CA LEU A 222 19.66 17.38 9.32
C LEU A 222 20.50 17.35 8.04
N ASP A 223 20.48 16.24 7.28
CA ASP A 223 21.15 16.16 5.97
C ASP A 223 20.61 17.29 5.07
N PRO A 224 21.48 18.17 4.53
CA PRO A 224 21.05 19.34 3.76
C PRO A 224 20.44 18.98 2.40
N ASP A 225 20.80 17.83 1.84
CA ASP A 225 20.34 17.38 0.53
C ASP A 225 19.16 16.43 0.64
N ARG A 226 19.15 15.57 1.67
CA ARG A 226 18.17 14.48 1.83
C ARG A 226 17.78 14.24 3.29
N PRO A 227 17.07 15.19 3.95
CA PRO A 227 16.62 15.02 5.32
C PRO A 227 15.80 13.74 5.49
N ALA A 228 16.23 12.87 6.39
CA ALA A 228 15.64 11.56 6.61
C ALA A 228 15.69 11.14 8.07
N GLY A 229 14.62 10.54 8.58
CA GLY A 229 14.58 10.14 9.98
C GLY A 229 13.27 9.49 10.38
N GLU A 230 13.16 9.14 11.66
CA GLU A 230 11.90 8.72 12.26
C GLU A 230 10.93 9.91 12.27
N ILE A 231 9.69 9.67 11.84
CA ILE A 231 8.66 10.71 11.88
C ILE A 231 8.05 10.76 13.29
N LEU A 232 8.21 11.90 13.95
CA LEU A 232 7.54 12.20 15.21
C LEU A 232 6.37 13.13 14.93
N ILE A 233 5.23 12.85 15.54
CA ILE A 233 3.97 13.54 15.26
C ILE A 233 3.40 14.10 16.55
N ARG A 234 2.94 15.34 16.52
CA ARG A 234 2.20 15.98 17.61
C ARG A 234 0.95 16.65 17.07
N GLY A 235 -0.14 16.60 17.83
CA GLY A 235 -1.37 17.27 17.46
C GLY A 235 -2.58 16.76 18.23
N PRO A 236 -3.74 17.47 18.14
CA PRO A 236 -4.97 17.08 18.82
C PRO A 236 -5.55 15.75 18.34
N SER A 237 -5.17 15.27 17.15
CA SER A 237 -5.55 13.95 16.61
C SER A 237 -4.78 12.78 17.24
N ASN A 238 -3.72 13.04 17.99
CA ASN A 238 -2.98 11.98 18.66
C ASN A 238 -3.80 11.35 19.80
N PHE A 239 -3.60 10.05 19.97
CA PHE A 239 -4.05 9.28 21.13
C PHE A 239 -3.44 9.84 22.43
N CYS A 240 -4.05 9.47 23.57
CA CYS A 240 -3.54 9.86 24.88
C CYS A 240 -2.80 8.72 25.60
N GLY A 241 -2.22 7.79 24.86
CA GLY A 241 -1.51 6.62 25.40
C GLY A 241 -2.28 5.31 25.33
N TYR A 242 -1.61 4.22 25.65
CA TYR A 242 -2.12 2.85 25.57
C TYR A 242 -2.96 2.50 26.81
N TYR A 243 -4.06 1.77 26.61
CA TYR A 243 -4.96 1.42 27.71
C TYR A 243 -4.31 0.40 28.64
N LYS A 244 -4.16 0.76 29.92
CA LYS A 244 -3.52 -0.07 30.96
C LYS A 244 -2.04 -0.40 30.69
N ASP A 245 -1.36 0.40 29.87
CA ASP A 245 0.05 0.22 29.56
C ASP A 245 0.78 1.57 29.57
N GLN A 246 1.02 2.09 30.78
CA GLN A 246 1.72 3.36 30.97
C GLN A 246 3.17 3.26 30.50
N LYS A 247 3.83 2.12 30.75
CA LYS A 247 5.21 1.91 30.33
C LYS A 247 5.37 2.05 28.81
N LYS A 248 4.52 1.37 28.03
CA LYS A 248 4.53 1.50 26.56
C LYS A 248 4.20 2.94 26.12
N THR A 249 3.32 3.62 26.85
CA THR A 249 2.95 5.01 26.57
C THR A 249 4.15 5.92 26.73
N ASP A 250 4.87 5.82 27.86
CA ASP A 250 6.05 6.64 28.15
C ASP A 250 7.23 6.31 27.22
N GLU A 251 7.26 5.09 26.65
CA GLU A 251 8.25 4.69 25.62
C GLU A 251 7.98 5.32 24.25
N ASP A 252 6.72 5.51 23.86
CA ASP A 252 6.35 5.97 22.51
C ASP A 252 5.89 7.44 22.48
N VAL A 253 5.64 8.09 23.63
CA VAL A 253 5.15 9.47 23.73
C VAL A 253 6.01 10.28 24.70
N GLU A 254 6.63 11.35 24.19
CA GLU A 254 7.38 12.31 24.99
C GLU A 254 6.47 13.14 25.91
N GLU A 255 7.04 13.70 26.98
CA GLU A 255 6.29 14.53 27.94
C GLU A 255 5.62 15.76 27.31
N ASP A 256 6.19 16.31 26.24
CA ASP A 256 5.66 17.45 25.48
C ASP A 256 4.72 17.05 24.32
N GLY A 257 4.39 15.75 24.21
CA GLY A 257 3.35 15.20 23.34
C GLY A 257 3.82 14.73 21.96
N TRP A 258 5.12 14.71 21.67
CA TRP A 258 5.64 14.06 20.47
C TRP A 258 5.47 12.55 20.55
N PHE A 259 4.84 11.98 19.53
CA PHE A 259 4.66 10.54 19.39
C PHE A 259 5.67 9.97 18.40
N HIS A 260 6.46 9.00 18.86
CA HIS A 260 7.39 8.20 18.06
C HIS A 260 6.62 7.17 17.22
N SER A 261 6.46 7.43 15.93
CA SER A 261 5.71 6.55 15.04
C SER A 261 6.39 5.20 14.77
N GLY A 262 7.72 5.13 14.94
CA GLY A 262 8.55 4.02 14.47
C GLY A 262 8.63 3.88 12.94
N ASP A 263 8.14 4.85 12.17
CA ASP A 263 8.19 4.88 10.71
C ASP A 263 9.28 5.87 10.24
N ILE A 264 10.07 5.50 9.23
CA ILE A 264 11.11 6.36 8.64
C ILE A 264 10.55 7.08 7.42
N ALA A 265 10.82 8.37 7.35
CA ALA A 265 10.39 9.21 6.26
C ALA A 265 11.55 10.03 5.66
N VAL A 266 11.40 10.39 4.39
CA VAL A 266 12.27 11.33 3.68
C VAL A 266 11.43 12.46 3.12
N PHE A 267 11.99 13.67 3.08
CA PHE A 267 11.41 14.76 2.30
C PHE A 267 11.64 14.55 0.82
N THR A 268 10.63 14.87 0.01
CA THR A 268 10.77 14.93 -1.44
C THR A 268 11.02 16.36 -1.89
N PRO A 269 11.73 16.59 -3.01
CA PRO A 269 11.98 17.94 -3.55
C PRO A 269 10.70 18.75 -3.79
N GLU A 270 9.57 18.07 -4.01
CA GLU A 270 8.26 18.65 -4.27
C GLU A 270 7.53 19.10 -2.98
N GLY A 271 8.16 18.98 -1.81
CA GLY A 271 7.59 19.40 -0.52
C GLY A 271 6.67 18.37 0.13
N GLY A 272 6.67 17.13 -0.39
CA GLY A 272 5.96 16.00 0.21
C GLY A 272 6.84 15.18 1.15
N VAL A 273 6.19 14.30 1.92
CA VAL A 273 6.86 13.29 2.73
C VAL A 273 6.68 11.92 2.08
N LYS A 274 7.72 11.09 2.09
CA LYS A 274 7.64 9.70 1.64
C LYS A 274 8.09 8.77 2.76
N ILE A 275 7.20 7.84 3.14
CA ILE A 275 7.52 6.78 4.08
C ILE A 275 8.37 5.74 3.35
N VAL A 276 9.56 5.47 3.87
CA VAL A 276 10.54 4.59 3.24
C VAL A 276 10.82 3.33 4.04
N ASP A 277 10.59 3.36 5.36
CA ASP A 277 10.95 2.24 6.22
C ASP A 277 10.19 2.20 7.56
N ARG A 278 10.43 1.15 8.35
CA ARG A 278 9.99 1.05 9.76
C ARG A 278 11.15 0.66 10.66
N LYS A 279 11.43 1.48 11.68
CA LYS A 279 12.49 1.26 12.68
C LYS A 279 12.44 -0.16 13.30
N LYS A 280 11.23 -0.71 13.51
CA LYS A 280 11.01 -2.05 14.07
C LYS A 280 11.04 -3.20 13.06
N ASN A 281 10.89 -2.95 11.76
CA ASN A 281 10.87 -4.00 10.73
C ASN A 281 12.19 -4.11 9.95
N ILE A 282 13.21 -3.39 10.38
CA ILE A 282 14.56 -3.50 9.86
C ILE A 282 15.34 -4.44 10.76
N PHE A 283 16.11 -5.31 10.14
CA PHE A 283 17.14 -6.05 10.84
C PHE A 283 18.46 -5.89 10.12
N LYS A 284 19.51 -6.00 10.92
CA LYS A 284 20.89 -6.10 10.45
C LYS A 284 21.13 -7.55 10.03
N LEU A 285 21.74 -7.77 8.87
CA LEU A 285 22.29 -9.08 8.50
C LEU A 285 23.67 -9.28 9.15
N SER A 286 24.21 -10.50 9.13
CA SER A 286 25.48 -10.82 9.82
C SER A 286 26.70 -10.03 9.32
N GLN A 287 26.70 -9.60 8.06
CA GLN A 287 27.70 -8.72 7.46
C GLN A 287 27.56 -7.25 7.86
N GLY A 288 26.52 -6.90 8.61
CA GLY A 288 26.31 -5.57 9.16
C GLY A 288 25.44 -4.62 8.32
N GLU A 289 24.98 -5.06 7.15
CA GLU A 289 24.05 -4.32 6.30
C GLU A 289 22.63 -4.37 6.87
N TYR A 290 21.91 -3.24 6.82
CA TYR A 290 20.51 -3.15 7.22
C TYR A 290 19.57 -3.43 6.05
N VAL A 291 18.49 -4.16 6.32
CA VAL A 291 17.50 -4.52 5.31
C VAL A 291 16.10 -4.02 5.69
N ALA A 292 15.56 -3.18 4.81
CA ALA A 292 14.17 -2.76 4.77
C ALA A 292 13.29 -3.83 4.09
N VAL A 293 12.84 -4.86 4.81
CA VAL A 293 12.14 -5.98 4.15
C VAL A 293 10.84 -5.59 3.46
N GLU A 294 10.16 -4.54 3.91
CA GLU A 294 8.92 -4.05 3.26
C GLU A 294 9.18 -3.46 1.88
N LYS A 295 10.32 -2.78 1.70
CA LYS A 295 10.76 -2.28 0.39
C LYS A 295 11.01 -3.46 -0.57
N VAL A 296 11.69 -4.50 -0.10
CA VAL A 296 11.98 -5.70 -0.89
C VAL A 296 10.70 -6.47 -1.24
N GLU A 297 9.81 -6.68 -0.27
CA GLU A 297 8.48 -7.27 -0.49
C GLU A 297 7.66 -6.45 -1.49
N GLY A 298 7.70 -5.12 -1.41
CA GLY A 298 7.02 -4.21 -2.34
C GLY A 298 7.50 -4.37 -3.79
N VAL A 299 8.80 -4.62 -4.00
CA VAL A 299 9.35 -4.95 -5.34
C VAL A 299 8.80 -6.28 -5.83
N TYR A 300 8.83 -7.32 -5.00
CA TYR A 300 8.39 -8.66 -5.38
C TYR A 300 6.88 -8.76 -5.62
N LYS A 301 6.06 -7.96 -4.91
CA LYS A 301 4.61 -7.87 -5.12
C LYS A 301 4.21 -7.33 -6.50
N LYS A 302 5.11 -6.65 -7.22
CA LYS A 302 4.86 -6.21 -8.61
C LYS A 302 4.87 -7.36 -9.61
N ASN A 303 5.38 -8.53 -9.22
CA ASN A 303 5.50 -9.69 -10.10
C ASN A 303 4.14 -10.39 -10.25
N LEU A 304 3.64 -10.51 -11.48
CA LEU A 304 2.32 -11.08 -11.79
C LEU A 304 2.17 -12.56 -11.37
N LEU A 305 3.28 -13.26 -11.11
CA LEU A 305 3.25 -14.65 -10.63
C LEU A 305 2.99 -14.76 -9.12
N VAL A 306 3.07 -13.64 -8.39
CA VAL A 306 3.04 -13.60 -6.93
C VAL A 306 1.70 -13.06 -6.46
N GLU A 307 1.01 -13.84 -5.63
CA GLU A 307 -0.17 -13.35 -4.91
C GLU A 307 0.25 -12.64 -3.62
N GLN A 308 1.09 -13.31 -2.82
CA GLN A 308 1.60 -12.79 -1.55
C GLN A 308 3.05 -13.20 -1.37
N VAL A 309 3.83 -12.35 -0.71
CA VAL A 309 5.23 -12.63 -0.38
C VAL A 309 5.56 -12.03 0.97
N TRP A 310 6.28 -12.81 1.77
CA TRP A 310 6.86 -12.39 3.03
C TRP A 310 8.36 -12.68 3.01
N VAL A 311 9.18 -11.65 3.21
CA VAL A 311 10.63 -11.77 3.25
C VAL A 311 11.09 -11.81 4.71
N TYR A 312 11.99 -12.75 4.99
CA TYR A 312 12.56 -12.98 6.30
C TYR A 312 14.09 -12.89 6.26
N GLY A 313 14.64 -12.35 7.33
CA GLY A 313 16.05 -12.43 7.65
C GLY A 313 16.29 -12.09 9.12
N ASN A 314 17.51 -12.30 9.58
CA ASN A 314 17.93 -12.03 10.94
C ASN A 314 19.45 -11.76 11.01
N SER A 315 19.93 -11.32 12.17
CA SER A 315 21.32 -10.90 12.39
C SER A 315 22.37 -12.01 12.43
N GLN A 316 21.95 -13.26 12.43
CA GLN A 316 22.86 -14.41 12.36
C GLN A 316 23.13 -14.84 10.92
N GLU A 317 22.30 -14.42 9.98
CA GLU A 317 22.33 -14.89 8.59
C GLU A 317 22.81 -13.79 7.64
N ALA A 318 23.54 -14.20 6.58
CA ALA A 318 24.07 -13.27 5.57
C ALA A 318 23.07 -12.98 4.43
N TYR A 319 21.97 -13.75 4.37
CA TYR A 319 21.06 -13.79 3.25
C TYR A 319 19.60 -13.68 3.67
N LEU A 320 18.77 -13.18 2.76
CA LEU A 320 17.32 -13.19 2.90
C LEU A 320 16.71 -14.46 2.31
N VAL A 321 15.64 -14.91 2.94
CA VAL A 321 14.77 -15.99 2.44
C VAL A 321 13.33 -15.49 2.39
N ALA A 322 12.46 -16.17 1.65
CA ALA A 322 11.07 -15.76 1.54
C ALA A 322 10.09 -16.92 1.55
N VAL A 323 8.86 -16.62 1.98
CA VAL A 323 7.67 -17.46 1.76
C VAL A 323 6.78 -16.74 0.77
N CYS A 324 6.36 -17.43 -0.29
CA CYS A 324 5.59 -16.86 -1.38
C CYS A 324 4.36 -17.71 -1.69
N VAL A 325 3.22 -17.07 -1.82
CA VAL A 325 1.99 -17.65 -2.35
C VAL A 325 1.92 -17.31 -3.84
N PRO A 326 2.08 -18.28 -4.75
CA PRO A 326 1.97 -18.03 -6.18
C PRO A 326 0.50 -17.90 -6.61
N THR A 327 0.25 -17.19 -7.70
CA THR A 327 -1.09 -17.17 -8.31
C THR A 327 -1.43 -18.55 -8.91
N GLU A 328 -2.71 -18.93 -8.86
CA GLU A 328 -3.15 -20.18 -9.49
C GLU A 328 -2.84 -20.21 -10.99
N GLU A 329 -2.95 -19.06 -11.67
CA GLU A 329 -2.64 -18.91 -13.09
C GLU A 329 -1.15 -19.19 -13.36
N ALA A 330 -0.24 -18.66 -12.53
CA ALA A 330 1.18 -18.91 -12.66
C ALA A 330 1.52 -20.40 -12.50
N ALA A 331 0.91 -21.06 -11.52
CA ALA A 331 1.10 -22.48 -11.28
C ALA A 331 0.60 -23.34 -12.47
N LYS A 332 -0.61 -23.04 -12.98
CA LYS A 332 -1.21 -23.74 -14.14
C LYS A 332 -0.40 -23.52 -15.41
N GLU A 333 0.02 -22.29 -15.68
CA GLU A 333 0.82 -21.94 -16.86
C GLU A 333 2.19 -22.64 -16.84
N TRP A 334 2.86 -22.64 -15.69
CA TRP A 334 4.13 -23.34 -15.52
C TRP A 334 3.98 -24.85 -15.71
N ALA A 335 2.94 -25.47 -15.12
CA ALA A 335 2.66 -26.90 -15.26
C ALA A 335 2.43 -27.28 -16.73
N SER A 336 1.60 -26.52 -17.45
CA SER A 336 1.32 -26.75 -18.87
C SER A 336 2.58 -26.66 -19.74
N LYS A 337 3.46 -25.69 -19.49
CA LYS A 337 4.72 -25.52 -20.25
C LYS A 337 5.73 -26.64 -19.98
N ASN A 338 5.67 -27.28 -18.82
CA ASN A 338 6.58 -28.34 -18.41
C ASN A 338 5.98 -29.75 -18.58
N GLY A 339 4.95 -29.90 -19.41
CA GLY A 339 4.35 -31.20 -19.72
C GLY A 339 3.65 -31.87 -18.53
N ARG A 340 3.28 -31.09 -17.50
CA ARG A 340 2.51 -31.57 -16.34
C ARG A 340 1.04 -31.25 -16.57
N SER A 341 0.23 -32.27 -16.80
CA SER A 341 -1.23 -32.17 -16.87
C SER A 341 -1.84 -32.47 -15.50
N GLY A 342 -2.34 -31.44 -14.83
CA GLY A 342 -3.03 -31.57 -13.55
C GLY A 342 -2.11 -31.56 -12.33
N GLY A 343 -2.65 -31.03 -11.25
CA GLY A 343 -2.03 -30.96 -9.93
C GLY A 343 -2.72 -29.87 -9.10
N SER A 344 -2.95 -30.12 -7.81
CA SER A 344 -3.41 -29.05 -6.91
C SER A 344 -2.31 -28.00 -6.76
N LEU A 345 -2.67 -26.77 -6.36
CA LEU A 345 -1.67 -25.72 -6.08
C LEU A 345 -0.63 -26.21 -5.06
N GLU A 346 -1.08 -26.97 -4.06
CA GLU A 346 -0.27 -27.56 -3.00
C GLU A 346 0.76 -28.56 -3.54
N GLU A 347 0.37 -29.42 -4.47
CA GLU A 347 1.30 -30.36 -5.12
C GLU A 347 2.38 -29.60 -5.92
N LEU A 348 1.99 -28.55 -6.64
CA LEU A 348 2.92 -27.76 -7.45
C LEU A 348 3.90 -26.96 -6.58
N CYS A 349 3.46 -26.40 -5.45
CA CYS A 349 4.31 -25.68 -4.52
C CYS A 349 5.46 -26.54 -3.96
N GLY A 350 5.29 -27.87 -3.88
CA GLY A 350 6.34 -28.81 -3.48
C GLY A 350 7.34 -29.18 -4.59
N VAL A 351 7.10 -28.79 -5.84
CA VAL A 351 7.94 -29.17 -6.98
C VAL A 351 9.14 -28.24 -7.08
N LYS A 352 10.36 -28.78 -6.89
CA LYS A 352 11.61 -28.02 -6.97
C LYS A 352 11.73 -27.15 -8.23
N GLY A 353 11.35 -27.68 -9.40
CA GLY A 353 11.40 -26.92 -10.66
C GLY A 353 10.48 -25.69 -10.67
N PHE A 354 9.34 -25.73 -9.96
CA PHE A 354 8.45 -24.59 -9.83
C PHE A 354 8.99 -23.56 -8.83
N VAL A 355 9.52 -24.04 -7.70
CA VAL A 355 10.22 -23.20 -6.71
C VAL A 355 11.39 -22.44 -7.36
N ASP A 356 12.22 -23.13 -8.14
CA ASP A 356 13.35 -22.54 -8.87
C ASP A 356 12.87 -21.51 -9.90
N HIS A 357 11.78 -21.77 -10.62
CA HIS A 357 11.18 -20.84 -11.57
C HIS A 357 10.68 -19.55 -10.89
N MET A 358 9.95 -19.70 -9.78
CA MET A 358 9.45 -18.58 -8.99
C MET A 358 10.59 -17.76 -8.38
N LEU A 359 11.60 -18.42 -7.81
CA LEU A 359 12.78 -17.74 -7.27
C LEU A 359 13.53 -16.95 -8.35
N ALA A 360 13.74 -17.53 -9.54
CA ALA A 360 14.38 -16.84 -10.66
C ALA A 360 13.56 -15.61 -11.12
N SER A 361 12.24 -15.73 -11.16
CA SER A 361 11.34 -14.62 -11.51
C SER A 361 11.41 -13.48 -10.49
N LEU A 362 11.40 -13.79 -9.19
CA LEU A 362 11.55 -12.81 -8.11
C LEU A 362 12.93 -12.13 -8.15
N GLN A 363 14.00 -12.89 -8.38
CA GLN A 363 15.34 -12.33 -8.52
C GLN A 363 15.48 -11.44 -9.75
N ALA A 364 14.82 -11.77 -10.86
CA ALA A 364 14.76 -10.93 -12.05
C ALA A 364 14.03 -9.59 -11.76
N ALA A 365 12.90 -9.64 -11.04
CA ALA A 365 12.19 -8.44 -10.60
C ALA A 365 13.06 -7.56 -9.69
N GLY A 366 13.77 -8.17 -8.73
CA GLY A 366 14.73 -7.46 -7.86
C GLY A 366 15.84 -6.78 -8.65
N LYS A 367 16.42 -7.45 -9.65
CA LYS A 367 17.46 -6.87 -10.52
C LYS A 367 16.94 -5.69 -11.33
N ALA A 368 15.72 -5.79 -11.87
CA ALA A 368 15.09 -4.73 -12.64
C ALA A 368 14.88 -3.45 -11.81
N GLU A 369 14.52 -3.61 -10.53
CA GLU A 369 14.31 -2.52 -9.57
C GLU A 369 15.59 -2.13 -8.79
N LYS A 370 16.76 -2.64 -9.21
CA LYS A 370 18.08 -2.34 -8.61
C LYS A 370 18.16 -2.63 -7.11
N VAL A 371 17.50 -3.69 -6.65
CA VAL A 371 17.63 -4.21 -5.28
C VAL A 371 19.08 -4.64 -5.04
N LYS A 372 19.67 -4.25 -3.89
CA LYS A 372 21.08 -4.55 -3.60
C LYS A 372 21.30 -6.06 -3.48
N GLY A 373 22.53 -6.52 -3.72
CA GLY A 373 22.84 -7.95 -3.71
C GLY A 373 22.52 -8.66 -2.40
N PHE A 374 22.68 -7.98 -1.26
CA PHE A 374 22.33 -8.48 0.07
C PHE A 374 20.83 -8.34 0.42
N GLU A 375 20.10 -7.46 -0.27
CA GLU A 375 18.63 -7.34 -0.17
C GLU A 375 17.92 -8.39 -1.05
N MET A 376 18.65 -9.16 -1.86
CA MET A 376 18.08 -10.16 -2.76
C MET A 376 17.84 -11.49 -2.04
N ILE A 377 16.64 -12.05 -2.16
CA ILE A 377 16.35 -13.38 -1.62
C ILE A 377 17.19 -14.47 -2.30
N LYS A 378 17.69 -15.41 -1.49
CA LYS A 378 18.53 -16.53 -1.93
C LYS A 378 17.81 -17.87 -1.95
N ALA A 379 16.76 -18.01 -1.15
CA ALA A 379 15.91 -19.20 -1.13
C ALA A 379 14.43 -18.81 -0.99
N LEU A 380 13.56 -19.72 -1.42
CA LEU A 380 12.12 -19.51 -1.49
C LEU A 380 11.39 -20.77 -1.03
N HIS A 381 10.38 -20.60 -0.18
CA HIS A 381 9.37 -21.60 0.09
C HIS A 381 8.05 -21.16 -0.57
N LEU A 382 7.40 -22.08 -1.28
CA LEU A 382 6.07 -21.83 -1.85
C LEU A 382 4.99 -22.36 -0.92
N GLU A 383 4.00 -21.52 -0.66
CA GLU A 383 2.82 -21.83 0.14
C GLU A 383 1.59 -21.82 -0.77
N ALA A 384 0.69 -22.80 -0.61
CA ALA A 384 -0.54 -22.86 -1.37
C ALA A 384 -1.71 -22.16 -0.65
N GLU A 385 -1.69 -22.12 0.68
CA GLU A 385 -2.71 -21.42 1.47
C GLU A 385 -2.39 -19.91 1.56
N PRO A 386 -3.27 -19.01 1.06
CA PRO A 386 -3.05 -17.58 1.21
C PRO A 386 -3.00 -17.14 2.67
N PHE A 387 -2.11 -16.18 2.97
CA PHE A 387 -2.11 -15.50 4.25
C PHE A 387 -3.45 -14.76 4.43
N SER A 388 -4.07 -14.89 5.59
CA SER A 388 -5.39 -14.32 5.86
C SER A 388 -5.54 -13.91 7.33
N ALA A 389 -6.62 -13.19 7.63
CA ALA A 389 -6.98 -12.93 9.02
C ALA A 389 -7.51 -14.20 9.73
N GLU A 390 -8.10 -15.13 8.97
CA GLU A 390 -8.67 -16.38 9.45
C GLU A 390 -7.59 -17.36 9.95
N ASN A 391 -6.45 -17.43 9.26
CA ASN A 391 -5.30 -18.25 9.66
C ASN A 391 -4.29 -17.51 10.55
N ASP A 392 -4.65 -16.34 11.08
CA ASP A 392 -3.83 -15.51 11.98
C ASP A 392 -2.46 -15.08 11.40
N LEU A 393 -2.31 -15.07 10.07
CA LEU A 393 -1.09 -14.61 9.40
C LEU A 393 -1.18 -13.16 8.94
N MET A 394 -2.38 -12.59 8.92
CA MET A 394 -2.63 -11.19 8.60
C MET A 394 -3.56 -10.53 9.62
N THR A 395 -3.45 -9.22 9.71
CA THR A 395 -4.45 -8.38 10.39
C THR A 395 -5.72 -8.28 9.52
N PRO A 396 -6.87 -7.88 10.10
CA PRO A 396 -8.09 -7.62 9.32
C PRO A 396 -7.93 -6.57 8.21
N THR A 397 -6.89 -5.72 8.29
CA THR A 397 -6.53 -4.75 7.24
C THR A 397 -5.43 -5.21 6.31
N PHE A 398 -5.24 -6.52 6.23
CA PHE A 398 -4.33 -7.17 5.29
C PHE A 398 -2.84 -6.80 5.48
N LYS A 399 -2.43 -6.42 6.69
CA LYS A 399 -1.00 -6.34 7.06
C LYS A 399 -0.49 -7.69 7.55
N LEU A 400 0.73 -8.07 7.15
CA LEU A 400 1.39 -9.31 7.57
C LEU A 400 1.69 -9.30 9.08
N LYS A 401 1.34 -10.37 9.77
CA LYS A 401 1.71 -10.62 11.17
C LYS A 401 3.06 -11.34 11.21
N ARG A 402 4.16 -10.58 11.07
CA ARG A 402 5.54 -11.12 10.92
C ARG A 402 5.94 -12.12 12.02
N PRO A 403 5.66 -11.91 13.32
CA PRO A 403 5.99 -12.90 14.36
C PRO A 403 5.24 -14.23 14.19
N GLN A 404 3.98 -14.17 13.79
CA GLN A 404 3.12 -15.33 13.52
C GLN A 404 3.62 -16.10 12.28
N LEU A 405 3.99 -15.39 11.22
CA LEU A 405 4.63 -15.96 10.03
C LEU A 405 5.94 -16.67 10.38
N ALA A 406 6.81 -16.04 11.16
CA ALA A 406 8.07 -16.64 11.63
C ALA A 406 7.84 -17.89 12.48
N LYS A 407 6.80 -17.89 13.31
CA LYS A 407 6.41 -19.08 14.09
C LYS A 407 5.87 -20.21 13.20
N ARG A 408 4.98 -19.89 12.25
CA ARG A 408 4.32 -20.84 11.35
C ARG A 408 5.30 -21.51 10.38
N TYR A 409 6.25 -20.74 9.86
CA TYR A 409 7.21 -21.19 8.84
C TYR A 409 8.60 -21.48 9.38
N LYS A 410 8.75 -21.59 10.72
CA LYS A 410 10.05 -21.80 11.37
C LYS A 410 10.85 -22.93 10.74
N LYS A 411 10.22 -24.09 10.52
CA LYS A 411 10.88 -25.27 9.96
C LYS A 411 11.42 -24.98 8.55
N GLN A 412 10.60 -24.38 7.69
CA GLN A 412 10.94 -24.08 6.31
C GLN A 412 12.05 -23.02 6.23
N ILE A 413 12.00 -22.01 7.09
CA ILE A 413 13.05 -21.00 7.24
C ILE A 413 14.37 -21.66 7.64
N ASP A 414 14.34 -22.48 8.69
CA ASP A 414 15.54 -23.18 9.20
C ASP A 414 16.12 -24.12 8.13
N ASP A 415 15.27 -24.80 7.34
CA ASP A 415 15.69 -25.68 6.25
C ASP A 415 16.30 -24.91 5.07
N MET A 416 15.73 -23.76 4.70
CA MET A 416 16.31 -22.87 3.67
C MET A 416 17.69 -22.37 4.08
N TYR A 417 17.87 -21.91 5.33
CA TYR A 417 19.18 -21.46 5.81
C TYR A 417 20.20 -22.59 5.90
N LYS A 418 19.80 -23.79 6.33
CA LYS A 418 20.68 -24.96 6.31
C LYS A 418 21.14 -25.31 4.89
N GLU A 419 20.27 -25.21 3.88
CA GLU A 419 20.66 -25.48 2.50
C GLU A 419 21.62 -24.40 1.96
N LEU A 420 21.36 -23.14 2.28
CA LEU A 420 22.23 -22.02 1.88
C LEU A 420 23.61 -22.11 2.52
N ASN A 421 23.69 -22.45 3.81
CA ASN A 421 24.95 -22.53 4.56
C ASN A 421 25.75 -23.83 4.29
N ARG A 422 25.20 -24.75 3.49
CA ARG A 422 25.90 -25.96 3.00
C ARG A 422 26.63 -25.74 1.67
N LYS A 423 26.29 -24.69 0.94
CA LYS A 423 26.93 -24.29 -0.32
C LYS A 423 27.97 -23.22 -0.04
#